data_AF-A0A4V0A705-F1
#
_entry.id   AF-A0A4V0A705-F1
#
_cell.length_a   1.000
_cell.length_b   1.000
_cell.length_c   1.000
_cell.angle_alpha   90.00
_cell.angle_beta   90.00
_cell.angle_gamma   90.00
#
_symmetry.space_group_name_H-M   'P 1'
#
loop_
_entity.id
_entity.type
_entity.pdbx_description
1 polymer ?
#
loop_
_entity_poly.entity_id
_entity_poly.type
_entity_poly.pdbx_seq_one_letter_code
_entity_poly.pdbx_strand_id
1 'polypeptide(L)'
;MEQLDFITKLLGIEDKNIKIDNLFDADTHKEILAHLDYDAPSCPACKGQMAKYDFQKPSKIPYLETAGYKTLIRLKKRRFRCKNCGKMAVAETSLVQKNHQIAVAVKQKIAQLLVEKQVMTDIAHRLSISTSTVIRKLSHKRFYRPAFRSHLTNQEILHQLLSYSDQLRQHYELYQLLLFHFQEKQTNHFFDLIEEVISDIHPIFQTVFRTFLKDRNKITNALELPYSNAKLEATNNLIKVIKRNAFGFRNFDNFKKRILIALNIKRERTNLVLSKA
;
A
#
# COMPACT_ATOMS: atom_id res chain seq x y z
N MET A 1 16.12 -33.66 8.04
CA MET A 1 15.00 -33.38 7.12
C MET A 1 13.65 -33.50 7.82
N GLU A 2 13.40 -34.53 8.63
CA GLU A 2 12.10 -34.76 9.29
C GLU A 2 11.60 -33.59 10.16
N GLN A 3 12.47 -32.93 10.94
CA GLN A 3 12.07 -31.76 11.75
C GLN A 3 11.60 -30.55 10.92
N LEU A 4 12.13 -30.36 9.70
CA LEU A 4 11.76 -29.21 8.85
C LEU A 4 10.46 -29.47 8.08
N ASP A 5 10.21 -30.72 7.70
CA ASP A 5 8.93 -31.18 7.14
C ASP A 5 7.79 -31.11 8.16
N PHE A 6 8.11 -31.24 9.45
CA PHE A 6 7.12 -31.01 10.52
C PHE A 6 6.71 -29.53 10.59
N ILE A 7 7.65 -28.59 10.40
CA ILE A 7 7.37 -27.15 10.47
C ILE A 7 6.45 -26.71 9.32
N THR A 8 6.70 -27.16 8.09
CA THR A 8 5.83 -26.83 6.94
C THR A 8 4.39 -27.33 7.16
N LYS A 9 4.24 -28.55 7.72
CA LYS A 9 2.94 -29.10 8.11
C LYS A 9 2.27 -28.31 9.23
N LEU A 10 3.01 -27.98 10.30
CA LEU A 10 2.50 -27.20 11.43
C LEU A 10 2.01 -25.82 11.00
N LEU A 11 2.74 -25.19 10.07
CA LEU A 11 2.36 -23.89 9.52
C LEU A 11 1.26 -24.00 8.45
N GLY A 12 0.80 -25.19 8.08
CA GLY A 12 -0.21 -25.36 7.03
C GLY A 12 0.27 -24.96 5.63
N ILE A 13 1.57 -25.09 5.36
CA ILE A 13 2.14 -24.83 4.04
C ILE A 13 1.98 -26.10 3.19
N GLU A 14 1.03 -26.07 2.25
CA GLU A 14 0.69 -27.23 1.41
C GLU A 14 1.74 -27.54 0.32
N ASP A 15 2.51 -26.53 -0.09
CA ASP A 15 3.45 -26.65 -1.20
C ASP A 15 4.74 -27.36 -0.80
N LYS A 16 4.85 -28.62 -1.22
CA LYS A 16 5.99 -29.52 -0.93
C LYS A 16 7.32 -29.04 -1.52
N ASN A 17 7.31 -28.09 -2.45
CA ASN A 17 8.52 -27.57 -3.09
C ASN A 17 9.13 -26.38 -2.34
N ILE A 18 8.49 -25.94 -1.25
CA ILE A 18 9.07 -24.97 -0.31
C ILE A 18 9.93 -25.74 0.68
N LYS A 19 11.24 -25.47 0.65
CA LYS A 19 12.20 -26.01 1.60
C LYS A 19 12.61 -24.93 2.58
N ILE A 20 12.54 -25.25 3.87
CA ILE A 20 13.01 -24.35 4.95
C ILE A 20 14.52 -24.52 5.08
N ASP A 21 15.24 -23.42 4.96
CA ASP A 21 16.69 -23.36 5.11
C ASP A 21 17.10 -23.16 6.57
N ASN A 22 16.42 -22.24 7.27
CA ASN A 22 16.75 -21.89 8.64
C ASN A 22 15.59 -21.18 9.35
N LEU A 23 15.63 -21.19 10.68
CA LEU A 23 14.70 -20.49 11.57
C LEU A 23 15.49 -19.57 12.50
N PHE A 24 15.07 -18.32 12.62
CA PHE A 24 15.63 -17.34 13.55
C PHE A 24 14.57 -16.85 14.50
N ASP A 25 14.94 -16.71 15.77
CA ASP A 25 14.15 -15.99 16.76
C ASP A 25 14.80 -14.61 16.98
N ALA A 26 14.07 -13.55 16.66
CA ALA A 26 14.56 -12.17 16.70
C ALA A 26 14.01 -11.39 17.91
N ASP A 27 13.65 -12.10 19.00
CA ASP A 27 13.00 -11.66 20.25
C ASP A 27 11.59 -11.03 20.06
N THR A 28 11.39 -10.33 18.95
CA THR A 28 10.20 -9.59 18.56
C THR A 28 9.34 -10.35 17.55
N HIS A 29 9.95 -11.25 16.79
CA HIS A 29 9.30 -12.05 15.75
C HIS A 29 10.14 -13.29 15.41
N LYS A 30 9.48 -14.31 14.85
CA LYS A 30 10.12 -15.51 14.30
C LYS A 30 10.28 -15.35 12.80
N GLU A 31 11.47 -15.64 12.28
CA GLU A 31 11.81 -15.51 10.87
C GLU A 31 12.18 -16.87 10.26
N ILE A 32 11.48 -17.25 9.20
CA ILE A 32 11.66 -18.51 8.49
C ILE A 32 12.32 -18.21 7.16
N LEU A 33 13.55 -18.67 6.97
CA LEU A 33 14.22 -18.63 5.67
C LEU A 33 13.80 -19.86 4.87
N ALA A 34 13.31 -19.64 3.66
CA ALA A 34 12.90 -20.73 2.78
C ALA A 34 13.23 -20.42 1.32
N HIS A 35 13.37 -21.48 0.53
CA HIS A 35 13.45 -21.38 -0.92
C HIS A 35 12.45 -22.30 -1.61
N LEU A 36 11.93 -21.81 -2.73
CA LEU A 36 11.00 -22.51 -3.60
C LEU A 36 11.76 -22.97 -4.85
N ASP A 37 11.88 -24.28 -5.05
CA ASP A 37 12.56 -24.87 -6.20
C ASP A 37 11.71 -25.94 -6.87
N TYR A 38 11.39 -25.72 -8.15
CA TYR A 38 10.67 -26.68 -9.00
C TYR A 38 11.56 -27.14 -10.15
N ASP A 39 11.14 -28.21 -10.81
CA ASP A 39 11.68 -28.59 -12.10
C ASP A 39 11.37 -27.53 -13.16
N ALA A 40 12.28 -27.41 -14.14
CA ALA A 40 12.19 -26.34 -15.12
C ALA A 40 11.00 -26.57 -16.06
N PRO A 41 10.02 -25.65 -16.13
CA PRO A 41 8.87 -25.79 -17.01
C PRO A 41 9.24 -25.49 -18.47
N SER A 42 8.31 -25.76 -19.39
CA SER A 42 8.44 -25.29 -20.77
C SER A 42 8.25 -23.78 -20.87
N CYS A 43 8.94 -23.14 -21.83
CA CYS A 43 8.89 -21.70 -22.00
C CYS A 43 7.47 -21.22 -22.38
N PRO A 44 6.88 -20.24 -21.67
CA PRO A 44 5.54 -19.76 -21.97
C PRO A 44 5.44 -18.97 -23.28
N ALA A 45 6.56 -18.56 -23.89
CA ALA A 45 6.57 -17.83 -25.16
C ALA A 45 6.80 -18.73 -26.38
N CYS A 46 7.81 -19.60 -26.33
CA CYS A 46 8.22 -20.40 -27.49
C CYS A 46 8.13 -21.91 -27.27
N LYS A 47 7.60 -22.36 -26.12
CA LYS A 47 7.53 -23.77 -25.70
C LYS A 47 8.88 -24.50 -25.59
N GLY A 48 10.01 -23.84 -25.84
CA GLY A 48 11.35 -24.40 -25.71
C GLY A 48 11.75 -24.72 -24.26
N GLN A 49 12.84 -25.48 -24.10
CA GLN A 49 13.31 -25.93 -22.79
C GLN A 49 13.82 -24.77 -21.94
N MET A 50 13.37 -24.70 -20.68
CA MET A 50 13.95 -23.79 -19.69
C MET A 50 15.00 -24.52 -18.83
N ALA A 51 15.95 -23.75 -18.30
CA ALA A 51 16.93 -24.21 -17.33
C ALA A 51 16.80 -23.42 -16.03
N LYS A 52 17.14 -24.05 -14.90
CA LYS A 52 17.32 -23.35 -13.62
C LYS A 52 18.42 -22.30 -13.79
N TYR A 53 18.14 -21.07 -13.37
CA TYR A 53 19.08 -19.97 -13.41
C TYR A 53 19.57 -19.68 -11.99
N ASP A 54 18.96 -18.71 -11.31
CA ASP A 54 19.29 -18.34 -9.94
C ASP A 54 18.01 -18.16 -9.11
N PHE A 55 18.13 -17.59 -7.91
CA PHE A 55 16.99 -17.24 -7.07
C PHE A 55 16.72 -15.75 -7.09
N GLN A 56 15.45 -15.37 -6.94
CA GLN A 56 15.09 -14.00 -6.64
C GLN A 56 15.62 -13.56 -5.26
N LYS A 57 15.74 -12.24 -5.09
CA LYS A 57 15.89 -11.63 -3.76
C LYS A 57 14.76 -12.14 -2.84
N PRO A 58 15.05 -12.50 -1.58
CA PRO A 58 14.04 -13.02 -0.67
C PRO A 58 12.89 -12.04 -0.50
N SER A 59 11.67 -12.49 -0.75
CA SER A 59 10.46 -11.73 -0.47
C SER A 59 10.09 -11.87 1.00
N LYS A 60 9.80 -10.76 1.67
CA LYS A 60 9.27 -10.73 3.04
C LYS A 60 7.77 -10.99 2.98
N ILE A 61 7.32 -12.13 3.49
CA ILE A 61 5.93 -12.57 3.46
C ILE A 61 5.44 -12.68 4.90
N PRO A 62 4.63 -11.71 5.39
CA PRO A 62 3.99 -11.84 6.69
C PRO A 62 3.14 -13.11 6.74
N TYR A 63 3.18 -13.78 7.89
CA TYR A 63 2.44 -15.01 8.16
C TYR A 63 1.62 -14.92 9.45
N LEU A 64 0.86 -15.96 9.76
CA LEU A 64 0.10 -16.06 11.00
C LEU A 64 1.03 -16.14 12.22
N GLU A 65 0.60 -15.61 13.35
CA GLU A 65 1.36 -15.64 14.61
C GLU A 65 1.61 -17.09 15.05
N THR A 66 2.82 -17.37 15.54
CA THR A 66 3.23 -18.69 16.03
C THR A 66 3.68 -18.55 17.48
N ALA A 67 3.02 -19.27 18.39
CA ALA A 67 3.30 -19.23 19.84
C ALA A 67 3.28 -17.79 20.44
N GLY A 68 2.38 -16.93 19.93
CA GLY A 68 2.26 -15.54 20.39
C GLY A 68 3.27 -14.56 19.76
N TYR A 69 4.15 -15.04 18.87
CA TYR A 69 5.11 -14.19 18.16
C TYR A 69 4.70 -13.98 16.71
N LYS A 70 4.92 -12.75 16.22
CA LYS A 70 4.78 -12.41 14.80
C LYS A 70 5.70 -13.32 13.98
N THR A 71 5.20 -13.82 12.85
CA THR A 71 5.98 -14.74 12.00
C THR A 71 6.18 -14.13 10.61
N LEU A 72 7.41 -14.20 10.10
CA LEU A 72 7.79 -13.69 8.80
C LEU A 72 8.49 -14.77 7.99
N ILE A 73 8.02 -15.04 6.78
CA ILE A 73 8.67 -15.97 5.85
C ILE A 73 9.49 -15.15 4.86
N ARG A 74 10.81 -15.41 4.80
CA ARG A 74 11.68 -14.93 3.73
C ARG A 74 11.80 -15.99 2.66
N LEU A 75 11.01 -15.85 1.60
CA LEU A 75 10.97 -16.83 0.51
C LEU A 75 11.82 -16.37 -0.67
N LYS A 76 12.82 -17.17 -1.04
CA LYS A 76 13.53 -17.08 -2.33
C LYS A 76 12.80 -17.93 -3.36
N LYS A 77 12.45 -17.35 -4.52
CA LYS A 77 11.79 -18.08 -5.61
C LYS A 77 12.77 -18.39 -6.73
N ARG A 78 12.82 -19.64 -7.19
CA ARG A 78 13.65 -20.06 -8.33
C ARG A 78 13.27 -19.30 -9.59
N ARG A 79 14.26 -18.83 -10.35
CA ARG A 79 14.11 -18.30 -11.70
C ARG A 79 14.56 -19.32 -12.74
N PHE A 80 13.84 -19.35 -13.84
CA PHE A 80 14.13 -20.17 -15.01
C PHE A 80 14.41 -19.29 -16.21
N ARG A 81 15.40 -19.65 -17.02
CA ARG A 81 15.74 -18.97 -18.28
C ARG A 81 15.53 -19.92 -19.45
N CYS A 82 14.80 -19.48 -20.47
CA CYS A 82 14.65 -20.25 -21.71
C CYS A 82 15.95 -20.24 -22.52
N LYS A 83 16.39 -21.42 -22.99
CA LYS A 83 17.60 -21.54 -23.82
C LYS A 83 17.42 -20.96 -25.23
N ASN A 84 16.21 -21.00 -25.79
CA ASN A 84 15.94 -20.57 -27.15
C ASN A 84 15.69 -19.05 -27.27
N CYS A 85 14.85 -18.47 -26.41
CA CYS A 85 14.45 -17.05 -26.53
C CYS A 85 14.90 -16.17 -25.35
N GLY A 86 15.61 -16.73 -24.37
CA GLY A 86 16.13 -15.97 -23.22
C GLY A 86 15.08 -15.51 -22.20
N LYS A 87 13.79 -15.78 -22.42
CA LYS A 87 12.70 -15.35 -21.52
C LYS A 87 12.84 -15.93 -20.12
N MET A 88 12.54 -15.11 -19.12
CA MET A 88 12.59 -15.48 -17.70
C MET A 88 11.21 -15.87 -17.18
N ALA A 89 11.15 -16.94 -16.40
CA ALA A 89 9.99 -17.32 -15.60
C ALA A 89 10.41 -17.48 -14.13
N VAL A 90 9.45 -17.35 -13.22
CA VAL A 90 9.67 -17.46 -11.78
C VAL A 90 8.76 -18.56 -11.25
N ALA A 91 9.27 -19.38 -10.35
CA ALA A 91 8.47 -20.37 -9.63
C ALA A 91 7.27 -19.72 -8.93
N GLU A 92 6.08 -20.30 -9.12
CA GLU A 92 4.83 -19.89 -8.49
C GLU A 92 4.47 -20.87 -7.38
N THR A 93 3.75 -20.43 -6.35
CA THR A 93 3.41 -21.25 -5.17
C THR A 93 2.00 -20.92 -4.68
N SER A 94 1.31 -21.88 -4.05
CA SER A 94 0.01 -21.65 -3.41
C SER A 94 0.11 -20.77 -2.17
N LEU A 95 1.28 -20.68 -1.52
CA LEU A 95 1.49 -19.86 -0.32
C LEU A 95 1.21 -18.37 -0.58
N VAL A 96 1.66 -17.86 -1.73
CA VAL A 96 1.51 -16.45 -2.14
C VAL A 96 1.25 -16.36 -3.64
N GLN A 97 0.13 -15.74 -4.00
CA GLN A 97 -0.25 -15.43 -5.38
C GLN A 97 0.82 -14.64 -6.14
N LYS A 98 0.88 -14.82 -7.47
CA LYS A 98 1.77 -14.07 -8.36
C LYS A 98 1.66 -12.56 -8.13
N ASN A 99 2.80 -11.86 -8.13
CA ASN A 99 2.92 -10.41 -7.91
C ASN A 99 2.38 -9.91 -6.55
N HIS A 100 2.22 -10.81 -5.56
CA HIS A 100 1.84 -10.45 -4.20
C HIS A 100 2.95 -10.81 -3.20
N GLN A 101 2.89 -10.22 -2.01
CA GLN A 101 3.83 -10.46 -0.90
C GLN A 101 3.12 -10.78 0.43
N ILE A 102 1.85 -11.19 0.37
CA ILE A 102 1.05 -11.55 1.55
C ILE A 102 0.53 -12.96 1.37
N ALA A 103 0.74 -13.79 2.39
CA ALA A 103 0.28 -15.17 2.41
C ALA A 103 -1.24 -15.29 2.23
N VAL A 104 -1.67 -16.32 1.52
CA VAL A 104 -3.09 -16.60 1.31
C VAL A 104 -3.80 -16.82 2.66
N ALA A 105 -3.17 -17.53 3.60
CA ALA A 105 -3.67 -17.73 4.96
C ALA A 105 -3.91 -16.41 5.70
N VAL A 106 -2.98 -15.45 5.59
CA VAL A 106 -3.16 -14.10 6.17
C VAL A 106 -4.35 -13.39 5.51
N LYS A 107 -4.50 -13.46 4.18
CA LYS A 107 -5.66 -12.87 3.49
C LYS A 107 -6.99 -13.45 3.97
N GLN A 108 -7.04 -14.76 4.23
CA GLN A 108 -8.21 -15.44 4.79
C GLN A 108 -8.47 -14.98 6.23
N LYS A 109 -7.42 -14.90 7.06
CA LYS A 109 -7.56 -14.44 8.45
C LYS A 109 -8.01 -12.99 8.57
N ILE A 110 -7.56 -12.09 7.67
CA ILE A 110 -8.09 -10.72 7.58
C ILE A 110 -9.61 -10.77 7.36
N ALA A 111 -10.09 -11.58 6.41
CA ALA A 111 -11.52 -11.67 6.11
C ALA A 111 -12.31 -12.19 7.32
N GLN A 112 -11.79 -13.20 8.03
CA GLN A 112 -12.40 -13.70 9.27
C GLN A 112 -12.51 -12.60 10.33
N LEU A 113 -11.40 -11.93 10.68
CA LEU A 113 -11.39 -10.91 11.74
C LEU A 113 -12.27 -9.69 11.39
N LEU A 114 -12.38 -9.36 10.11
CA LEU A 114 -13.31 -8.33 9.64
C LEU A 114 -14.78 -8.74 9.83
N VAL A 115 -15.12 -10.01 9.62
CA VAL A 115 -16.46 -10.55 9.89
C VAL A 115 -16.78 -10.51 11.39
N GLU A 116 -15.78 -10.79 12.23
CA GLU A 116 -15.85 -10.66 13.69
C GLU A 116 -15.87 -9.19 14.19
N LYS A 117 -15.91 -8.22 13.27
CA LYS A 117 -15.98 -6.77 13.55
C LYS A 117 -14.80 -6.23 14.40
N GLN A 118 -13.63 -6.85 14.29
CA GLN A 118 -12.43 -6.34 14.95
C GLN A 118 -11.95 -5.01 14.34
N VAL A 119 -11.27 -4.19 15.15
CA VAL A 119 -10.77 -2.88 14.71
C VAL A 119 -9.67 -3.06 13.67
N MET A 120 -9.75 -2.34 12.55
CA MET A 120 -8.81 -2.50 11.42
C MET A 120 -7.34 -2.24 11.81
N THR A 121 -7.09 -1.32 12.75
CA THR A 121 -5.75 -1.04 13.29
C THR A 121 -5.19 -2.22 14.09
N ASP A 122 -6.04 -2.89 14.87
CA ASP A 122 -5.67 -4.08 15.62
C ASP A 122 -5.41 -5.28 14.69
N ILE A 123 -6.29 -5.52 13.71
CA ILE A 123 -6.09 -6.54 12.68
C ILE A 123 -4.75 -6.34 11.97
N ALA A 124 -4.45 -5.11 11.58
CA ALA A 124 -3.19 -4.76 10.91
C ALA A 124 -1.98 -5.03 11.80
N HIS A 125 -2.05 -4.65 13.08
CA HIS A 125 -0.99 -4.86 14.06
C HIS A 125 -0.72 -6.36 14.30
N ARG A 126 -1.76 -7.16 14.54
CA ARG A 126 -1.68 -8.62 14.78
C ARG A 126 -1.11 -9.36 13.57
N LEU A 127 -1.61 -9.04 12.38
CA LEU A 127 -1.19 -9.72 11.15
C LEU A 127 0.08 -9.13 10.51
N SER A 128 0.73 -8.16 11.17
CA SER A 128 1.96 -7.53 10.69
C SER A 128 1.85 -6.95 9.27
N ILE A 129 0.73 -6.30 8.98
CA ILE A 129 0.42 -5.67 7.69
C ILE A 129 -0.01 -4.21 7.88
N SER A 130 -0.13 -3.44 6.79
CA SER A 130 -0.67 -2.09 6.86
C SER A 130 -2.19 -2.06 7.00
N THR A 131 -2.71 -1.05 7.69
CA THR A 131 -4.16 -0.76 7.78
C THR A 131 -4.79 -0.60 6.40
N SER A 132 -4.10 0.05 5.47
CA SER A 132 -4.54 0.18 4.07
C SER A 132 -4.73 -1.16 3.37
N THR A 133 -3.97 -2.20 3.76
CA THR A 133 -4.15 -3.55 3.22
C THR A 133 -5.44 -4.20 3.74
N VAL A 134 -5.77 -4.00 5.01
CA VAL A 134 -7.04 -4.45 5.61
C VAL A 134 -8.22 -3.75 4.95
N ILE A 135 -8.14 -2.42 4.76
CA ILE A 135 -9.16 -1.62 4.09
C ILE A 135 -9.41 -2.11 2.65
N ARG A 136 -8.35 -2.38 1.88
CA ARG A 136 -8.47 -2.96 0.53
C ARG A 136 -9.13 -4.34 0.52
N LYS A 137 -9.05 -5.12 1.59
CA LYS A 137 -9.78 -6.41 1.68
C LYS A 137 -11.24 -6.23 2.07
N LEU A 138 -11.54 -5.23 2.89
CA LEU A 138 -12.90 -4.83 3.22
C LEU A 138 -13.69 -4.43 1.97
N SER A 139 -13.10 -3.65 1.05
CA SER A 139 -13.81 -3.14 -0.14
C SER A 139 -14.38 -4.23 -1.05
N HIS A 140 -13.74 -5.41 -1.09
CA HIS A 140 -14.14 -6.52 -1.97
C HIS A 140 -15.08 -7.55 -1.30
N LYS A 141 -15.38 -7.41 -0.01
CA LYS A 141 -16.19 -8.38 0.72
C LYS A 141 -17.57 -7.80 1.04
N ARG A 142 -18.61 -8.62 0.85
CA ARG A 142 -19.98 -8.27 1.26
C ARG A 142 -20.12 -8.46 2.76
N PHE A 143 -20.51 -7.40 3.45
CA PHE A 143 -20.80 -7.44 4.89
C PHE A 143 -22.27 -7.13 5.11
N TYR A 144 -22.87 -7.75 6.14
CA TYR A 144 -24.22 -7.38 6.55
C TYR A 144 -24.22 -5.91 6.99
N ARG A 145 -25.06 -5.10 6.34
CA ARG A 145 -25.26 -3.69 6.68
C ARG A 145 -26.64 -3.53 7.29
N PRO A 146 -26.75 -3.29 8.62
CA PRO A 146 -28.05 -3.15 9.28
C PRO A 146 -28.96 -2.10 8.63
N ALA A 147 -28.39 -0.96 8.19
CA ALA A 147 -29.12 0.10 7.52
C ALA A 147 -29.80 -0.34 6.20
N PHE A 148 -29.23 -1.32 5.50
CA PHE A 148 -29.72 -1.83 4.21
C PHE A 148 -30.33 -3.24 4.32
N ARG A 149 -30.32 -3.83 5.52
CA ARG A 149 -30.78 -5.19 5.84
C ARG A 149 -30.27 -6.29 4.89
N SER A 150 -29.09 -6.10 4.32
CA SER A 150 -28.52 -6.97 3.29
C SER A 150 -26.99 -7.01 3.35
N HIS A 151 -26.40 -8.02 2.70
CA HIS A 151 -24.95 -8.17 2.59
C HIS A 151 -24.44 -7.41 1.37
N LEU A 152 -23.77 -6.28 1.59
CA LEU A 152 -23.30 -5.38 0.53
C LEU A 152 -21.81 -5.07 0.66
N THR A 153 -21.16 -4.87 -0.48
CA THR A 153 -19.83 -4.24 -0.60
C THR A 153 -19.94 -2.73 -0.48
N ASN A 154 -18.81 -2.04 -0.29
CA ASN A 154 -18.80 -0.57 -0.26
C ASN A 154 -19.23 0.04 -1.60
N GLN A 155 -18.94 -0.63 -2.71
CA GLN A 155 -19.37 -0.18 -4.04
C GLN A 155 -20.89 -0.34 -4.21
N GLU A 156 -21.47 -1.46 -3.78
CA GLU A 156 -22.92 -1.67 -3.83
C GLU A 156 -23.67 -0.68 -2.93
N ILE A 157 -23.12 -0.36 -1.75
CA ILE A 157 -23.67 0.68 -0.87
C ILE A 157 -23.67 2.03 -1.58
N LEU A 158 -22.56 2.41 -2.21
CA LEU A 158 -22.48 3.65 -2.97
C LEU A 158 -23.55 3.68 -4.07
N HIS A 159 -23.63 2.66 -4.92
CA HIS A 159 -24.64 2.60 -5.98
C HIS A 159 -26.08 2.70 -5.44
N GLN A 160 -26.36 2.03 -4.31
CA GLN A 160 -27.66 2.11 -3.66
C GLN A 160 -27.95 3.51 -3.11
N LEU A 161 -26.98 4.17 -2.48
CA LEU A 161 -27.12 5.54 -2.00
C LEU A 161 -27.36 6.53 -3.16
N LEU A 162 -26.63 6.37 -4.27
CA LEU A 162 -26.81 7.19 -5.46
C LEU A 162 -28.17 6.92 -6.15
N SER A 163 -28.77 5.73 -5.97
CA SER A 163 -30.11 5.42 -6.50
C SER A 163 -31.24 6.15 -5.78
N TYR A 164 -30.99 6.68 -4.57
CA TYR A 164 -32.02 7.37 -3.79
C TYR A 164 -32.22 8.83 -4.21
N SER A 165 -31.26 9.45 -4.89
CA SER A 165 -31.34 10.85 -5.30
C SER A 165 -30.54 11.10 -6.57
N ASP A 166 -31.25 11.50 -7.63
CA ASP A 166 -30.63 11.91 -8.90
C ASP A 166 -29.71 13.10 -8.72
N GLN A 167 -30.09 14.05 -7.87
CA GLN A 167 -29.26 15.20 -7.54
C GLN A 167 -27.94 14.74 -6.91
N LEU A 168 -27.97 13.83 -5.91
CA LEU A 168 -26.75 13.31 -5.29
C LEU A 168 -25.87 12.57 -6.31
N ARG A 169 -26.49 11.78 -7.20
CA ARG A 169 -25.80 11.06 -8.27
C ARG A 169 -25.06 12.01 -9.22
N GLN A 170 -25.73 13.03 -9.73
CA GLN A 170 -25.13 14.03 -10.63
C GLN A 170 -23.92 14.73 -9.99
N HIS A 171 -24.04 15.16 -8.73
CA HIS A 171 -22.95 15.83 -8.03
C HIS A 171 -21.78 14.88 -7.71
N TYR A 172 -22.07 13.61 -7.41
CA TYR A 172 -21.05 12.58 -7.24
C TYR A 172 -20.29 12.35 -8.56
N GLU A 173 -20.99 12.20 -9.67
CA GLU A 173 -20.39 12.00 -11.00
C GLU A 173 -19.52 13.18 -11.41
N LEU A 174 -19.99 14.41 -11.19
CA LEU A 174 -19.19 15.61 -11.42
C LEU A 174 -17.91 15.62 -10.58
N TYR A 175 -18.00 15.29 -9.29
CA TYR A 175 -16.82 15.18 -8.43
C TYR A 175 -15.83 14.12 -8.95
N GLN A 176 -16.33 12.96 -9.40
CA GLN A 176 -15.46 11.91 -9.97
C GLN A 176 -14.77 12.38 -11.26
N LEU A 177 -15.48 13.11 -12.12
CA LEU A 177 -14.92 13.66 -13.36
C LEU A 177 -13.84 14.71 -13.07
N LEU A 178 -14.09 15.61 -12.12
CA LEU A 178 -13.08 16.57 -11.64
C LEU A 178 -11.86 15.87 -11.06
N LEU A 179 -12.07 14.83 -10.24
CA LEU A 179 -10.98 14.05 -9.67
C LEU A 179 -10.14 13.36 -10.75
N PHE A 180 -10.79 12.83 -11.79
CA PHE A 180 -10.11 12.24 -12.94
C PHE A 180 -9.22 13.25 -13.66
N HIS A 181 -9.76 14.42 -14.05
CA HIS A 181 -8.95 15.45 -14.71
C HIS A 181 -7.79 15.92 -13.83
N PHE A 182 -8.00 16.01 -12.51
CA PHE A 182 -6.94 16.35 -11.57
C PHE A 182 -5.84 15.28 -11.50
N GLN A 183 -6.20 14.00 -11.44
CA GLN A 183 -5.23 12.89 -11.38
C GLN A 183 -4.44 12.73 -12.67
N GLU A 184 -5.09 12.91 -13.81
CA GLU A 184 -4.47 12.88 -15.15
C GLU A 184 -3.75 14.19 -15.50
N LYS A 185 -3.71 15.17 -14.57
CA LYS A 185 -3.06 16.48 -14.76
C LYS A 185 -3.58 17.27 -15.97
N GLN A 186 -4.87 17.11 -16.28
CA GLN A 186 -5.55 17.78 -17.37
C GLN A 186 -6.11 19.14 -16.90
N THR A 187 -5.22 20.10 -16.66
CA THR A 187 -5.57 21.40 -16.06
C THR A 187 -6.69 22.14 -16.80
N ASN A 188 -6.65 22.20 -18.12
CA ASN A 188 -7.66 22.90 -18.92
C ASN A 188 -9.04 22.27 -18.72
N HIS A 189 -9.18 20.96 -19.01
CA HIS A 189 -10.42 20.22 -18.81
C HIS A 189 -10.97 20.32 -17.38
N PHE A 190 -10.10 20.38 -16.36
CA PHE A 190 -10.52 20.57 -14.98
C PHE A 190 -11.21 21.93 -14.76
N PHE A 191 -10.63 23.03 -15.28
CA PHE A 191 -11.19 24.37 -15.11
C PHE A 191 -12.36 24.64 -16.05
N ASP A 192 -12.28 24.18 -17.30
CA ASP A 192 -13.34 24.32 -18.29
C ASP A 192 -14.63 23.67 -17.75
N LEU A 193 -14.53 22.46 -17.19
CA LEU A 193 -15.64 21.79 -16.53
C LEU A 193 -16.21 22.61 -15.38
N ILE A 194 -15.38 23.22 -14.52
CA ILE A 194 -15.86 24.06 -13.41
C ILE A 194 -16.62 25.28 -13.94
N GLU A 195 -16.08 25.97 -14.94
CA GLU A 195 -16.67 27.18 -15.53
C GLU A 195 -18.01 26.88 -16.22
N GLU A 196 -18.16 25.71 -16.84
CA GLU A 196 -19.41 25.26 -17.46
C GLU A 196 -20.54 25.05 -16.45
N VAL A 197 -20.29 24.38 -15.32
CA VAL A 197 -21.35 24.03 -14.35
C VAL A 197 -21.57 25.04 -13.24
N ILE A 198 -20.69 26.03 -13.03
CA ILE A 198 -20.75 26.92 -11.84
C ILE A 198 -22.06 27.70 -11.69
N SER A 199 -22.74 28.04 -12.79
CA SER A 199 -23.97 28.83 -12.79
C SER A 199 -25.18 28.03 -12.30
N ASP A 200 -25.26 26.74 -12.66
CA ASP A 200 -26.44 25.90 -12.44
C ASP A 200 -26.25 24.84 -11.35
N ILE A 201 -25.06 24.76 -10.75
CA ILE A 201 -24.76 23.79 -9.69
C ILE A 201 -25.31 24.20 -8.33
N HIS A 202 -25.52 23.20 -7.45
CA HIS A 202 -25.94 23.41 -6.08
C HIS A 202 -25.00 24.39 -5.31
N PRO A 203 -25.55 25.33 -4.49
CA PRO A 203 -24.78 26.37 -3.82
C PRO A 203 -23.56 25.89 -3.01
N ILE A 204 -23.64 24.69 -2.42
CA ILE A 204 -22.54 24.08 -1.67
C ILE A 204 -21.26 23.95 -2.53
N PHE A 205 -21.41 23.59 -3.80
CA PHE A 205 -20.28 23.45 -4.72
C PHE A 205 -19.80 24.80 -5.26
N GLN A 206 -20.70 25.77 -5.43
CA GLN A 206 -20.35 27.09 -5.94
C GLN A 206 -19.26 27.76 -5.12
N THR A 207 -19.30 27.68 -3.79
CA THR A 207 -18.25 28.27 -2.92
C THR A 207 -16.88 27.63 -3.17
N VAL A 208 -16.85 26.30 -3.29
CA VAL A 208 -15.61 25.54 -3.55
C VAL A 208 -15.07 25.88 -4.94
N PHE A 209 -15.93 25.90 -5.95
CA PHE A 209 -15.57 26.20 -7.33
C PHE A 209 -15.06 27.64 -7.50
N ARG A 210 -15.69 28.62 -6.85
CA ARG A 210 -15.17 30.00 -6.80
C ARG A 210 -13.78 30.08 -6.19
N THR A 211 -13.50 29.25 -5.17
CA THR A 211 -12.18 29.18 -4.55
C THR A 211 -11.17 28.56 -5.52
N PHE A 212 -11.53 27.49 -6.23
CA PHE A 212 -10.67 26.89 -7.25
C PHE A 212 -10.35 27.87 -8.37
N LEU A 213 -11.34 28.61 -8.87
CA LEU A 213 -11.12 29.65 -9.89
C LEU A 213 -10.24 30.79 -9.38
N LYS A 214 -10.45 31.25 -8.14
CA LYS A 214 -9.59 32.27 -7.51
C LYS A 214 -8.14 31.81 -7.39
N ASP A 215 -7.92 30.55 -7.02
CA ASP A 215 -6.59 29.96 -6.85
C ASP A 215 -6.09 29.21 -8.10
N ARG A 216 -6.64 29.50 -9.29
CA ARG A 216 -6.34 28.81 -10.56
C ARG A 216 -4.85 28.62 -10.78
N ASN A 217 -4.07 29.70 -10.72
CA ASN A 217 -2.62 29.65 -10.91
C ASN A 217 -1.91 28.71 -9.93
N LYS A 218 -2.35 28.63 -8.67
CA LYS A 218 -1.74 27.75 -7.66
C LYS A 218 -2.06 26.29 -7.95
N ILE A 219 -3.29 26.01 -8.36
CA ILE A 219 -3.75 24.66 -8.70
C ILE A 219 -3.06 24.19 -9.99
N THR A 220 -2.98 25.04 -11.01
CA THR A 220 -2.20 24.79 -12.24
C THR A 220 -0.76 24.43 -11.90
N ASN A 221 -0.10 25.25 -11.07
CA ASN A 221 1.27 24.97 -10.62
C ASN A 221 1.38 23.62 -9.88
N ALA A 222 0.38 23.25 -9.08
CA ALA A 222 0.37 21.97 -8.36
C ALA A 222 0.19 20.75 -9.27
N LEU A 223 -0.49 20.91 -10.42
CA LEU A 223 -0.68 19.85 -11.41
C LEU A 223 0.52 19.70 -12.35
N GLU A 224 1.09 20.81 -12.79
CA GLU A 224 2.17 20.85 -13.79
C GLU A 224 3.54 20.59 -13.17
N LEU A 225 3.82 21.20 -12.01
CA LEU A 225 5.14 21.09 -11.39
C LEU A 225 5.28 19.76 -10.63
N PRO A 226 6.46 19.13 -10.68
CA PRO A 226 6.74 17.93 -9.87
C PRO A 226 6.99 18.25 -8.39
N TYR A 227 7.02 19.53 -8.01
CA TYR A 227 7.41 19.96 -6.68
C TYR A 227 6.22 20.03 -5.74
N SER A 228 6.37 19.45 -4.55
CA SER A 228 5.39 19.52 -3.48
C SER A 228 6.00 20.16 -2.24
N ASN A 229 5.21 21.01 -1.57
CA ASN A 229 5.57 21.57 -0.27
C ASN A 229 5.55 20.51 0.86
N ALA A 230 5.14 19.27 0.59
CA ALA A 230 5.03 18.21 1.60
C ALA A 230 6.31 18.00 2.42
N LYS A 231 7.49 18.03 1.79
CA LYS A 231 8.78 17.87 2.51
C LYS A 231 9.07 19.05 3.44
N LEU A 232 8.77 20.26 2.98
CA LEU A 232 8.92 21.48 3.78
C LEU A 232 7.92 21.48 4.96
N GLU A 233 6.68 21.10 4.70
CA GLU A 233 5.64 21.02 5.72
C GLU A 233 5.96 19.95 6.78
N ALA A 234 6.40 18.76 6.37
CA ALA A 234 6.86 17.72 7.28
C ALA A 234 8.00 18.21 8.18
N THR A 235 8.96 18.94 7.61
CA THR A 235 10.07 19.55 8.35
C THR A 235 9.55 20.60 9.34
N ASN A 236 8.66 21.49 8.91
CA ASN A 236 8.05 22.50 9.77
C ASN A 236 7.25 21.88 10.92
N ASN A 237 6.51 20.80 10.66
CA ASN A 237 5.75 20.09 11.68
C ASN A 237 6.66 19.41 12.70
N LEU A 238 7.78 18.81 12.28
CA LEU A 238 8.81 18.29 13.17
C LEU A 238 9.39 19.40 14.06
N ILE A 239 9.73 20.55 13.48
CA ILE A 239 10.24 21.72 14.23
C ILE A 239 9.22 22.18 15.28
N LYS A 240 7.93 22.25 14.92
CA LYS A 240 6.84 22.58 15.85
C LYS A 240 6.72 21.56 16.99
N VAL A 241 6.89 20.25 16.71
CA VAL A 241 6.91 19.20 17.74
C VAL A 241 8.09 19.39 18.68
N ILE A 242 9.29 19.64 18.16
CA ILE A 242 10.50 19.90 18.97
C ILE A 242 10.28 21.09 19.90
N LYS A 243 9.73 22.20 19.38
CA LYS A 243 9.43 23.40 20.18
C LYS A 243 8.42 23.10 21.29
N ARG A 244 7.34 22.36 20.99
CA ARG A 244 6.31 21.98 21.98
C ARG A 244 6.87 21.06 23.07
N ASN A 245 7.62 20.03 22.70
CA ASN A 245 8.18 19.06 23.65
C ASN A 245 9.22 19.66 24.59
N ALA A 246 9.91 20.71 24.15
CA ALA A 246 10.89 21.42 24.97
C ALA A 246 10.28 22.54 25.83
N PHE A 247 8.96 22.79 25.72
CA PHE A 247 8.29 23.96 26.32
C PHE A 247 8.91 25.30 25.87
N GLY A 248 9.37 25.34 24.60
CA GLY A 248 10.10 26.47 24.05
C GLY A 248 11.61 26.39 24.26
N PHE A 249 12.34 27.30 23.61
CA PHE A 249 13.80 27.42 23.75
C PHE A 249 14.13 28.86 24.07
N ARG A 250 14.95 29.08 25.11
CA ARG A 250 15.45 30.42 25.46
C ARG A 250 16.56 30.90 24.53
N ASN A 251 17.39 29.97 24.04
CA ASN A 251 18.51 30.24 23.15
C ASN A 251 18.25 29.64 21.76
N PHE A 252 18.31 30.48 20.72
CA PHE A 252 18.05 30.09 19.34
C PHE A 252 19.09 29.09 18.79
N ASP A 253 20.36 29.21 19.15
CA ASP A 253 21.40 28.27 18.72
C ASP A 253 21.15 26.86 19.25
N ASN A 254 20.67 26.74 20.49
CA ASN A 254 20.29 25.45 21.06
C ASN A 254 19.06 24.86 20.34
N PHE A 255 18.10 25.71 19.96
CA PHE A 255 16.96 25.28 19.15
C PHE A 255 17.41 24.76 17.78
N LYS A 256 18.26 25.54 17.09
CA LYS A 256 18.83 25.18 15.78
C LYS A 256 19.63 23.87 15.86
N LYS A 257 20.50 23.72 16.86
CA LYS A 257 21.26 22.47 17.10
C LYS A 257 20.32 21.28 17.30
N ARG A 258 19.25 21.44 18.09
CA ARG A 258 18.27 20.36 18.32
C ARG A 258 17.53 19.96 17.04
N ILE A 259 17.15 20.93 16.19
CA ILE A 259 16.53 20.65 14.89
C ILE A 259 17.48 19.86 13.99
N LEU A 260 18.74 20.29 13.87
CA LEU A 260 19.75 19.62 13.04
C LEU A 260 20.03 18.19 13.50
N ILE A 261 20.08 17.96 14.82
CA ILE A 261 20.23 16.61 15.41
C ILE A 261 19.00 15.75 15.09
N ALA A 262 17.79 16.28 15.25
CA ALA A 262 16.55 15.53 15.01
C ALA A 262 16.34 15.17 13.54
N LEU A 263 16.78 16.04 12.62
CA LEU A 263 16.80 15.76 11.19
C LEU A 263 17.93 14.79 10.79
N ASN A 264 18.75 14.35 11.75
CA ASN A 264 19.89 13.47 11.54
C ASN A 264 20.85 13.98 10.45
N ILE A 265 20.98 15.30 10.32
CA ILE A 265 21.98 15.93 9.46
C ILE A 265 23.32 15.81 10.20
N LYS A 266 23.90 14.61 10.22
CA LYS A 266 25.35 14.49 10.38
C LYS A 266 25.97 15.21 9.18
N ARG A 267 27.14 15.83 9.35
CA ARG A 267 28.00 16.32 8.26
C ARG A 267 28.47 15.14 7.37
N GLU A 268 27.55 14.40 6.77
CA GLU A 268 27.81 13.76 5.50
C GLU A 268 27.66 14.83 4.42
N ARG A 269 28.46 14.72 3.38
CA ARG A 269 28.52 15.63 2.23
C ARG A 269 27.17 15.66 1.48
N THR A 270 26.13 16.23 2.06
CA THR A 270 24.99 16.70 1.28
C THR A 270 25.44 17.98 0.60
N ASN A 271 25.95 17.84 -0.62
CA ASN A 271 25.73 18.88 -1.62
C ASN A 271 24.25 19.25 -1.53
N LEU A 272 23.95 20.54 -1.55
CA LEU A 272 22.61 21.06 -1.80
C LEU A 272 22.17 20.50 -3.16
N VAL A 273 21.64 19.27 -3.16
CA VAL A 273 20.94 18.71 -4.29
C VAL A 273 19.62 19.45 -4.29
N LEU A 274 19.58 20.52 -5.09
CA LEU A 274 18.36 21.03 -5.67
C LEU A 274 17.52 19.83 -6.10
N SER A 275 16.31 19.77 -5.57
CA SER A 275 15.34 18.71 -5.80
C SER A 275 15.28 18.31 -7.27
N LYS A 276 15.82 17.12 -7.58
CA LYS A 276 15.47 16.24 -8.71
C LYS A 276 15.36 14.84 -8.09
N ALA A 277 14.43 13.96 -8.43
CA ALA A 277 13.47 13.89 -9.55
C ALA A 277 12.09 13.43 -9.03
#